data_AF-A0AA95IW98-F1
#
_entry.id   AF-A0AA95IW98-F1
#
_cell.length_a   1.000
_cell.length_b   1.000
_cell.length_c   1.000
_cell.angle_alpha   90.00
_cell.angle_beta   90.00
_cell.angle_gamma   90.00
#
_symmetry.space_group_name_H-M   'P 1'
#
loop_
_entity.id
_entity.type
_entity.pdbx_description
1 polymer ?
#
loop_
_entity_poly.entity_id
_entity_poly.type
_entity_poly.pdbx_seq_one_letter_code
_entity_poly.pdbx_strand_id
1 'polypeptide(L)'
;MKTRHINSAYALNWNEFEEFTRQEFLDRQDEQPEQCMGERKELLDFAQEKFKQYKSLKTMPIGDQRVIAGVCKLSEPEFPFFAWFGALTAVGKMKGYFNPTKPKQVQAIIISDALDLIPLEGEVTKRDFVNYIKKFNEISSSKHPNMMSSYYRFLTLKRPDVFVGLNGLNNYNLNYLYEMPIKAKPNQYWEVLQQIKESNWYQNANVESQIYPYRMAFLDSICYQVTNDIEA
;
A
#
# COMPACT_ATOMS: atom_id res chain seq x y z
N MET A 1 -21.56 4.26 -15.62
CA MET A 1 -20.43 4.33 -14.68
C MET A 1 -20.36 5.77 -14.16
N LYS A 2 -20.43 6.01 -12.84
CA LYS A 2 -20.25 7.37 -12.30
C LYS A 2 -18.75 7.63 -12.22
N THR A 3 -18.22 8.40 -13.16
CA THR A 3 -16.80 8.75 -13.23
C THR A 3 -16.51 9.94 -12.30
N ARG A 4 -15.40 9.86 -11.54
CA ARG A 4 -14.93 10.93 -10.64
C ARG A 4 -13.88 11.77 -11.37
N HIS A 5 -14.12 13.07 -11.57
CA HIS A 5 -13.18 13.97 -12.24
C HIS A 5 -12.29 14.70 -11.21
N ILE A 6 -10.96 14.66 -11.41
CA ILE A 6 -9.97 15.32 -10.55
C ILE A 6 -9.12 16.24 -11.42
N ASN A 7 -9.31 17.56 -11.29
CA ASN A 7 -8.59 18.56 -12.09
C ASN A 7 -7.18 18.86 -11.57
N SER A 8 -6.93 18.66 -10.26
CA SER A 8 -5.60 18.74 -9.64
C SER A 8 -5.62 18.06 -8.28
N ALA A 9 -4.84 16.99 -8.11
CA ALA A 9 -4.82 16.25 -6.86
C ALA A 9 -4.06 16.96 -5.73
N TYR A 10 -3.25 17.97 -6.07
CA TYR A 10 -2.60 18.86 -5.08
C TYR A 10 -3.57 19.89 -4.49
N ALA A 11 -4.60 20.27 -5.24
CA ALA A 11 -5.55 21.31 -4.87
C ALA A 11 -6.69 20.83 -3.97
N LEU A 12 -6.94 19.50 -3.93
CA LEU A 12 -7.98 18.92 -3.08
C LEU A 12 -7.78 19.39 -1.63
N ASN A 13 -8.85 19.88 -1.02
CA ASN A 13 -8.90 20.03 0.43
C ASN A 13 -9.22 18.68 1.09
N TRP A 14 -9.09 18.60 2.42
CA TRP A 14 -9.32 17.34 3.15
C TRP A 14 -10.72 16.76 2.94
N ASN A 15 -11.76 17.60 2.94
CA ASN A 15 -13.15 17.12 2.80
C ASN A 15 -13.38 16.53 1.40
N GLU A 16 -12.81 17.14 0.36
CA GLU A 16 -12.86 16.58 -0.99
C GLU A 16 -12.09 15.25 -1.06
N PHE A 17 -10.87 15.19 -0.52
CA PHE A 17 -10.08 13.95 -0.46
C PHE A 17 -10.85 12.80 0.21
N GLU A 18 -11.48 13.09 1.35
CA GLU A 18 -12.27 12.10 2.09
C GLU A 18 -13.53 11.69 1.32
N GLU A 19 -14.22 12.65 0.68
CA GLU A 19 -15.39 12.35 -0.14
C GLU A 19 -15.03 11.49 -1.36
N PHE A 20 -13.94 11.82 -2.07
CA PHE A 20 -13.42 10.97 -3.14
C PHE A 20 -13.19 9.57 -2.59
N THR A 21 -12.43 9.41 -1.51
CA THR A 21 -12.16 8.10 -0.90
C THR A 21 -13.45 7.31 -0.58
N ARG A 22 -14.48 7.96 -0.03
CA ARG A 22 -15.78 7.34 0.30
C ARG A 22 -16.57 6.88 -0.92
N GLN A 23 -16.44 7.60 -2.03
CA GLN A 23 -17.18 7.34 -3.26
C GLN A 23 -16.54 6.26 -4.14
N GLU A 24 -15.42 5.64 -3.74
CA GLU A 24 -14.86 4.52 -4.49
C GLU A 24 -15.81 3.31 -4.42
N PHE A 25 -16.20 2.82 -5.60
CA PHE A 25 -17.01 1.62 -5.75
C PHE A 25 -16.38 0.71 -6.81
N LEU A 26 -16.47 -0.60 -6.61
CA LEU A 26 -16.14 -1.57 -7.65
C LEU A 26 -17.44 -2.14 -8.21
N ASP A 27 -17.54 -2.15 -9.54
CA ASP A 27 -18.58 -2.89 -10.25
C ASP A 27 -18.17 -4.37 -10.29
N ARG A 28 -18.62 -5.13 -9.29
CA ARG A 28 -18.55 -6.59 -9.30
C ARG A 28 -19.79 -7.05 -10.03
N GLN A 29 -19.61 -7.59 -11.24
CA GLN A 29 -20.70 -8.06 -12.09
C GLN A 29 -21.73 -8.84 -11.25
N ASP A 30 -23.00 -8.45 -11.38
CA ASP A 30 -24.18 -9.03 -10.71
C ASP A 30 -24.41 -8.64 -9.22
N GLU A 31 -23.65 -7.70 -8.66
CA GLU A 31 -23.84 -7.16 -7.30
C GLU A 31 -24.07 -5.63 -7.31
N GLN A 32 -24.71 -5.09 -6.25
CA GLN A 32 -24.80 -3.63 -6.08
C GLN A 32 -23.39 -3.06 -5.86
N PRO A 33 -23.06 -1.86 -6.38
CA PRO A 33 -21.74 -1.26 -6.17
C PRO A 33 -21.38 -1.19 -4.68
N GLU A 34 -20.38 -1.97 -4.26
CA GLU A 34 -19.93 -2.00 -2.87
C GLU A 34 -18.93 -0.87 -2.60
N GLN A 35 -19.12 -0.16 -1.48
CA GLN A 35 -18.21 0.89 -1.05
C GLN A 35 -16.87 0.27 -0.63
N CYS A 36 -15.80 0.59 -1.36
CA CYS A 36 -14.49 -0.05 -1.19
C CYS A 36 -13.68 0.51 0.00
N MET A 37 -14.04 1.71 0.47
CA MET A 37 -13.33 2.36 1.59
C MET A 37 -13.30 1.47 2.84
N GLY A 38 -14.43 0.83 3.17
CA GLY A 38 -14.56 -0.03 4.35
C GLY A 38 -13.57 -1.20 4.30
N GLU A 39 -13.59 -1.96 3.19
CA GLU A 39 -12.71 -3.11 2.99
C GLU A 39 -11.22 -2.75 3.03
N ARG A 40 -10.86 -1.63 2.39
CA ARG A 40 -9.49 -1.09 2.41
C ARG A 40 -9.08 -0.73 3.83
N LYS A 41 -9.96 -0.05 4.57
CA LYS A 41 -9.73 0.34 5.97
C LYS A 41 -9.55 -0.90 6.84
N GLU A 42 -10.36 -1.94 6.67
CA GLU A 42 -10.25 -3.18 7.44
C GLU A 42 -8.90 -3.87 7.26
N LEU A 43 -8.35 -3.92 6.05
CA LEU A 43 -7.00 -4.45 5.84
C LEU A 43 -5.92 -3.58 6.52
N LEU A 44 -6.07 -2.26 6.49
CA LEU A 44 -5.14 -1.34 7.15
C LEU A 44 -5.22 -1.46 8.69
N ASP A 45 -6.43 -1.53 9.25
CA ASP A 45 -6.67 -1.76 10.68
C ASP A 45 -6.04 -3.09 11.10
N PHE A 46 -6.28 -4.17 10.34
CA PHE A 46 -5.65 -5.47 10.56
C PHE A 46 -4.12 -5.34 10.62
N ALA A 47 -3.52 -4.69 9.61
CA ALA A 47 -2.07 -4.54 9.55
C ALA A 47 -1.51 -3.76 10.75
N GLN A 48 -2.15 -2.64 11.11
CA GLN A 48 -1.76 -1.83 12.26
C GLN A 48 -1.86 -2.61 13.57
N GLU A 49 -2.96 -3.34 13.78
CA GLU A 49 -3.14 -4.18 14.96
C GLU A 49 -2.01 -5.21 15.07
N LYS A 50 -1.71 -5.93 13.98
CA LYS A 50 -0.66 -6.96 14.00
C LYS A 50 0.73 -6.38 14.23
N PHE A 51 1.08 -5.25 13.61
CA PHE A 51 2.36 -4.61 13.89
C PHE A 51 2.43 -4.06 15.33
N LYS A 52 1.34 -3.54 15.89
CA LYS A 52 1.30 -3.11 17.29
C LYS A 52 1.47 -4.29 18.26
N GLN A 53 0.81 -5.42 17.97
CA GLN A 53 0.85 -6.63 18.78
C GLN A 53 2.20 -7.34 18.72
N TYR A 54 2.70 -7.63 17.52
CA TYR A 54 3.86 -8.51 17.31
C TYR A 54 5.18 -7.76 17.11
N LYS A 55 5.13 -6.46 16.85
CA LYS A 55 6.26 -5.54 16.55
C LYS A 55 7.01 -5.81 15.24
N SER A 56 7.13 -7.07 14.83
CA SER A 56 7.86 -7.51 13.64
C SER A 56 7.00 -8.48 12.82
N LEU A 57 7.20 -8.56 11.51
CA LEU A 57 6.43 -9.45 10.64
C LEU A 57 6.74 -10.94 10.93
N LYS A 58 8.01 -11.28 11.16
CA LYS A 58 8.47 -12.66 11.39
C LYS A 58 7.94 -13.28 12.68
N THR A 59 7.45 -12.47 13.62
CA THR A 59 6.86 -12.92 14.89
C THR A 59 5.35 -13.12 14.80
N MET A 60 4.70 -12.65 13.73
CA MET A 60 3.27 -12.88 13.49
C MET A 60 3.00 -14.35 13.13
N PRO A 61 1.79 -14.88 13.38
CA PRO A 61 1.33 -16.14 12.81
C PRO A 61 1.49 -16.15 11.29
N ILE A 62 1.76 -17.32 10.70
CA ILE A 62 2.03 -17.42 9.25
C ILE A 62 0.83 -16.97 8.40
N GLY A 63 -0.41 -17.14 8.89
CA GLY A 63 -1.61 -16.62 8.25
C GLY A 63 -1.57 -15.09 8.14
N ASP A 64 -1.31 -14.40 9.26
CA ASP A 64 -1.19 -12.94 9.30
C ASP A 64 -0.07 -12.43 8.39
N GLN A 65 1.09 -13.11 8.39
CA GLN A 65 2.19 -12.76 7.47
C GLN A 65 1.75 -12.84 6.00
N ARG A 66 0.93 -13.84 5.65
CA ARG A 66 0.43 -14.05 4.28
C ARG A 66 -0.58 -12.98 3.88
N VAL A 67 -1.39 -12.48 4.81
CA VAL A 67 -2.29 -11.35 4.61
C VAL A 67 -1.50 -10.08 4.28
N ILE A 68 -0.51 -9.74 5.12
CA ILE A 68 0.37 -8.58 4.89
C ILE A 68 1.11 -8.71 3.55
N ALA A 69 1.67 -9.88 3.26
CA ALA A 69 2.34 -10.14 2.00
C ALA A 69 1.38 -10.16 0.78
N GLY A 70 0.07 -10.27 0.98
CA GLY A 70 -0.90 -10.33 -0.11
C GLY A 70 -0.83 -11.62 -0.91
N VAL A 71 -0.57 -12.76 -0.26
CA VAL A 71 -0.35 -14.07 -0.91
C VAL A 71 -1.31 -15.16 -0.43
N CYS A 72 -2.44 -14.77 0.16
CA CYS A 72 -3.54 -15.65 0.54
C CYS A 72 -4.08 -16.45 -0.67
N LYS A 73 -4.77 -17.56 -0.38
CA LYS A 73 -5.48 -18.32 -1.41
C LYS A 73 -6.77 -17.57 -1.76
N LEU A 74 -7.12 -17.48 -3.04
CA LEU A 74 -8.34 -16.78 -3.46
C LEU A 74 -9.62 -17.51 -3.02
N SER A 75 -9.60 -18.84 -3.00
CA SER A 75 -10.79 -19.65 -2.67
C SER A 75 -11.13 -19.66 -1.17
N GLU A 76 -10.13 -19.43 -0.32
CA GLU A 76 -10.25 -19.49 1.14
C GLU A 76 -9.11 -18.64 1.72
N PRO A 77 -9.25 -17.30 1.68
CA PRO A 77 -8.21 -16.42 2.14
C PRO A 77 -8.20 -16.35 3.67
N GLU A 78 -7.01 -16.20 4.25
CA GLU A 78 -6.85 -15.95 5.69
C GLU A 78 -7.48 -14.61 6.13
N PHE A 79 -7.68 -13.68 5.18
CA PHE A 79 -8.40 -12.42 5.39
C PHE A 79 -9.07 -12.01 4.07
N PRO A 80 -10.39 -11.71 4.03
CA PRO A 80 -11.12 -11.47 2.77
C PRO A 80 -10.51 -10.38 1.89
N PHE A 81 -10.07 -9.30 2.51
CA PHE A 81 -9.63 -8.09 1.80
C PHE A 81 -8.13 -8.04 1.52
N PHE A 82 -7.41 -9.15 1.69
CA PHE A 82 -5.95 -9.21 1.56
C PHE A 82 -5.42 -8.69 0.21
N ALA A 83 -6.25 -8.65 -0.83
CA ALA A 83 -5.81 -8.28 -2.16
C ALA A 83 -5.66 -6.75 -2.37
N TRP A 84 -6.26 -5.92 -1.52
CA TRP A 84 -6.13 -4.46 -1.59
C TRP A 84 -4.67 -4.02 -1.44
N PHE A 85 -4.34 -2.88 -2.05
CA PHE A 85 -2.96 -2.34 -2.12
C PHE A 85 -1.97 -3.25 -2.87
N GLY A 86 -2.47 -3.97 -3.89
CA GLY A 86 -1.66 -4.76 -4.82
C GLY A 86 -1.25 -6.13 -4.28
N ALA A 87 -2.13 -7.13 -4.41
CA ALA A 87 -1.82 -8.51 -4.06
C ALA A 87 -0.55 -9.03 -4.77
N LEU A 88 0.27 -9.81 -4.07
CA LEU A 88 1.48 -10.44 -4.63
C LEU A 88 1.24 -11.89 -5.02
N THR A 89 -0.02 -12.31 -5.19
CA THR A 89 -0.40 -13.68 -5.54
C THR A 89 0.19 -14.14 -6.88
N ALA A 90 0.38 -13.24 -7.85
CA ALA A 90 1.02 -13.54 -9.12
C ALA A 90 2.56 -13.58 -9.03
N VAL A 91 3.15 -13.08 -7.94
CA VAL A 91 4.59 -13.08 -7.71
C VAL A 91 4.99 -14.40 -7.06
N GLY A 92 5.19 -15.44 -7.89
CA GLY A 92 5.40 -16.82 -7.42
C GLY A 92 6.46 -17.00 -6.33
N LYS A 93 7.52 -16.19 -6.35
CA LYS A 93 8.56 -16.19 -5.29
C LYS A 93 8.01 -15.78 -3.92
N MET A 94 7.15 -14.76 -3.86
CA MET A 94 6.56 -14.27 -2.60
C MET A 94 5.65 -15.31 -1.95
N LYS A 95 4.84 -16.03 -2.75
CA LYS A 95 4.06 -17.18 -2.27
C LYS A 95 4.95 -18.24 -1.60
N GLY A 96 6.13 -18.50 -2.17
CA GLY A 96 7.10 -19.45 -1.61
C GLY A 96 7.73 -18.98 -0.29
N TYR A 97 7.98 -17.68 -0.13
CA TYR A 97 8.57 -17.12 1.09
C TYR A 97 7.62 -17.20 2.29
N PHE A 98 6.31 -17.06 2.05
CA PHE A 98 5.28 -17.14 3.08
C PHE A 98 4.44 -18.42 2.94
N ASN A 99 5.09 -19.55 2.68
CA ASN A 99 4.42 -20.83 2.56
C ASN A 99 4.05 -21.38 3.96
N PRO A 100 2.76 -21.65 4.26
CA PRO A 100 2.35 -22.17 5.57
C PRO A 100 2.94 -23.54 5.92
N THR A 101 3.33 -24.35 4.93
CA THR A 101 3.96 -25.67 5.17
C THR A 101 5.48 -25.58 5.34
N LYS A 102 6.07 -24.41 5.05
CA LYS A 102 7.50 -24.11 5.23
C LYS A 102 7.67 -22.74 5.89
N PRO A 103 7.23 -22.57 7.15
CA PRO A 103 7.33 -21.28 7.84
C PRO A 103 8.79 -20.90 8.11
N LYS A 104 9.03 -19.61 8.39
CA LYS A 104 10.36 -19.06 8.73
C LYS A 104 11.42 -19.21 7.62
N GLN A 105 11.00 -19.09 6.36
CA GLN A 105 11.92 -19.00 5.24
C GLN A 105 12.86 -17.80 5.42
N VAL A 106 14.13 -17.98 5.08
CA VAL A 106 15.17 -16.94 5.21
C VAL A 106 14.74 -15.64 4.54
N GLN A 107 14.10 -15.70 3.37
CA GLN A 107 13.64 -14.51 2.65
C GLN A 107 12.51 -13.78 3.39
N ALA A 108 11.57 -14.49 4.02
CA ALA A 108 10.53 -13.86 4.84
C ALA A 108 11.12 -13.17 6.07
N ILE A 109 12.15 -13.77 6.69
CA ILE A 109 12.89 -13.15 7.80
C ILE A 109 13.60 -11.87 7.33
N ILE A 110 14.29 -11.90 6.18
CA ILE A 110 14.94 -10.70 5.62
C ILE A 110 13.92 -9.59 5.32
N ILE A 111 12.75 -9.93 4.75
CA ILE A 111 11.68 -8.96 4.51
C ILE A 111 11.20 -8.34 5.83
N SER A 112 11.04 -9.16 6.87
CA SER A 112 10.68 -8.68 8.20
C SER A 112 11.73 -7.75 8.79
N ASP A 113 13.01 -8.16 8.72
CA ASP A 113 14.12 -7.36 9.24
C ASP A 113 14.26 -6.03 8.48
N ALA A 114 13.97 -6.02 7.18
CA ALA A 114 13.87 -4.79 6.41
C ALA A 114 12.76 -3.91 6.98
N LEU A 115 11.55 -4.45 7.17
CA LEU A 115 10.42 -3.70 7.72
C LEU A 115 10.72 -3.13 9.10
N ASP A 116 11.48 -3.83 9.95
CA ASP A 116 11.85 -3.35 11.29
C ASP A 116 12.71 -2.07 11.25
N LEU A 117 13.33 -1.75 10.11
CA LEU A 117 14.04 -0.48 9.89
C LEU A 117 13.09 0.71 9.71
N ILE A 118 11.80 0.46 9.47
CA ILE A 118 10.78 1.49 9.36
C ILE A 118 10.04 1.58 10.70
N PRO A 119 10.06 2.73 11.37
CA PRO A 119 9.38 2.88 12.65
C PRO A 119 7.86 2.82 12.44
N LEU A 120 7.15 2.18 13.38
CA LEU A 120 5.70 2.04 13.34
C LEU A 120 4.97 3.36 13.58
N GLU A 121 5.57 4.26 14.35
CA GLU A 121 5.03 5.58 14.70
C GLU A 121 6.16 6.61 14.64
N GLY A 122 5.81 7.90 14.57
CA GLY A 122 6.78 8.98 14.45
C GLY A 122 7.33 9.18 13.03
N GLU A 123 8.41 9.94 12.92
CA GLU A 123 9.01 10.31 11.64
C GLU A 123 9.66 9.10 10.95
N VAL A 124 9.43 8.98 9.64
CA VAL A 124 10.20 8.07 8.76
C VAL A 124 11.15 8.90 7.93
N THR A 125 12.45 8.65 8.05
CA THR A 125 13.46 9.40 7.32
C THR A 125 13.81 8.74 5.99
N LYS A 126 14.43 9.51 5.08
CA LYS A 126 14.99 8.98 3.83
C LYS A 126 16.01 7.87 4.10
N ARG A 127 16.77 7.98 5.19
CA ARG A 127 17.75 6.97 5.60
C ARG A 127 17.07 5.65 5.94
N ASP A 128 15.97 5.68 6.68
CA ASP A 128 15.20 4.49 7.05
C ASP A 128 14.67 3.79 5.80
N PHE A 129 14.09 4.56 4.87
CA PHE A 129 13.62 4.05 3.58
C PHE A 129 14.75 3.45 2.73
N VAL A 130 15.90 4.12 2.60
CA VAL A 130 17.05 3.58 1.84
C VAL A 130 17.58 2.30 2.47
N ASN A 131 17.66 2.24 3.80
CA ASN A 131 18.11 1.05 4.53
C ASN A 131 17.11 -0.10 4.38
N TYR A 132 15.80 0.19 4.44
CA TYR A 132 14.74 -0.77 4.14
C TYR A 132 14.94 -1.41 2.77
N ILE A 133 15.08 -0.59 1.71
CA ILE A 133 15.27 -1.09 0.34
C ILE A 133 16.55 -1.92 0.22
N LYS A 134 17.66 -1.45 0.81
CA LYS A 134 18.93 -2.18 0.81
C LYS A 134 18.78 -3.55 1.46
N LYS A 135 18.14 -3.61 2.64
CA LYS A 135 17.93 -4.85 3.40
C LYS A 135 16.99 -5.79 2.65
N PHE A 136 15.89 -5.27 2.12
CA PHE A 136 14.92 -6.07 1.35
C PHE A 136 15.59 -6.71 0.12
N ASN A 137 16.47 -5.99 -0.57
CA ASN A 137 17.18 -6.50 -1.75
C ASN A 137 18.06 -7.72 -1.48
N GLU A 138 18.45 -8.00 -0.22
CA GLU A 138 19.23 -9.18 0.15
C GLU A 138 18.51 -10.51 -0.15
N ILE A 139 17.18 -10.50 -0.38
CA ILE A 139 16.45 -11.71 -0.81
C ILE A 139 16.73 -12.13 -2.26
N SER A 140 17.40 -11.27 -3.04
CA SER A 140 17.67 -11.48 -4.45
C SER A 140 19.18 -11.52 -4.73
N SER A 141 19.61 -12.46 -5.57
CA SER A 141 20.99 -12.51 -6.08
C SER A 141 21.22 -11.55 -7.26
N SER A 142 20.18 -10.87 -7.75
CA SER A 142 20.32 -9.88 -8.83
C SER A 142 20.93 -8.59 -8.30
N LYS A 143 21.84 -7.97 -9.08
CA LYS A 143 22.37 -6.62 -8.79
C LYS A 143 21.28 -5.54 -8.87
N HIS A 144 20.22 -5.77 -9.63
CA HIS A 144 19.10 -4.85 -9.81
C HIS A 144 17.77 -5.60 -9.69
N PRO A 145 17.35 -5.97 -8.47
CA PRO A 145 16.11 -6.69 -8.27
C PRO A 145 14.90 -5.79 -8.57
N ASN A 146 13.99 -6.28 -9.40
CA ASN A 146 12.72 -5.61 -9.67
C ASN A 146 11.64 -6.18 -8.72
N MET A 147 11.50 -5.58 -7.54
CA MET A 147 10.50 -5.98 -6.53
C MET A 147 9.69 -4.77 -6.03
N MET A 148 9.53 -3.74 -6.88
CA MET A 148 8.92 -2.45 -6.51
C MET A 148 7.52 -2.60 -5.90
N SER A 149 6.62 -3.35 -6.54
CA SER A 149 5.28 -3.60 -5.97
C SER A 149 5.34 -4.24 -4.59
N SER A 150 6.31 -5.11 -4.34
CA SER A 150 6.50 -5.72 -3.03
C SER A 150 7.02 -4.71 -2.01
N TYR A 151 8.06 -3.93 -2.35
CA TYR A 151 8.59 -2.91 -1.45
C TYR A 151 7.49 -2.00 -0.93
N TYR A 152 6.69 -1.46 -1.85
CA TYR A 152 5.74 -0.42 -1.53
C TYR A 152 4.50 -0.98 -0.85
N ARG A 153 4.01 -2.18 -1.20
CA ARG A 153 2.92 -2.84 -0.46
C ARG A 153 3.25 -2.99 1.03
N PHE A 154 4.39 -3.59 1.35
CA PHE A 154 4.76 -3.84 2.75
C PHE A 154 4.90 -2.53 3.54
N LEU A 155 5.46 -1.48 2.90
CA LEU A 155 5.55 -0.15 3.49
C LEU A 155 4.17 0.48 3.71
N THR A 156 3.26 0.42 2.73
CA THR A 156 1.90 0.95 2.83
C THR A 156 1.12 0.31 3.96
N LEU A 157 1.20 -1.02 4.14
CA LEU A 157 0.49 -1.69 5.23
C LEU A 157 1.11 -1.38 6.60
N LYS A 158 2.43 -1.16 6.69
CA LYS A 158 3.10 -0.81 7.95
C LYS A 158 2.91 0.66 8.34
N ARG A 159 3.04 1.57 7.38
CA ARG A 159 2.98 3.04 7.55
C ARG A 159 2.06 3.69 6.51
N PRO A 160 0.74 3.42 6.62
CA PRO A 160 -0.28 3.90 5.68
C PRO A 160 -0.51 5.43 5.73
N ASP A 161 0.05 6.11 6.71
CA ASP A 161 0.11 7.57 6.80
C ASP A 161 1.28 8.18 6.02
N VAL A 162 2.27 7.38 5.59
CA VAL A 162 3.50 7.84 4.93
C VAL A 162 3.62 7.34 3.50
N PHE A 163 3.24 6.08 3.24
CA PHE A 163 3.52 5.41 1.98
C PHE A 163 2.25 5.15 1.17
N VAL A 164 2.38 5.28 -0.15
CA VAL A 164 1.36 4.85 -1.13
C VAL A 164 1.84 3.57 -1.82
N GLY A 165 0.95 2.59 -1.96
CA GLY A 165 1.29 1.36 -2.67
C GLY A 165 1.39 1.63 -4.17
N LEU A 166 2.28 0.96 -4.90
CA LEU A 166 2.29 1.03 -6.37
C LEU A 166 1.86 -0.31 -6.96
N ASN A 167 0.78 -0.28 -7.73
CA ASN A 167 0.25 -1.43 -8.43
C ASN A 167 -0.15 -1.05 -9.87
N GLY A 168 -0.46 -2.06 -10.69
CA GLY A 168 -0.75 -1.85 -12.10
C GLY A 168 -2.00 -1.02 -12.38
N LEU A 169 -2.91 -0.89 -11.41
CA LEU A 169 -4.20 -0.21 -11.57
C LEU A 169 -4.20 1.20 -11.01
N ASN A 170 -3.16 1.62 -10.28
CA ASN A 170 -3.05 2.98 -9.76
C ASN A 170 -1.90 3.79 -10.38
N ASN A 171 -0.93 3.13 -11.01
CA ASN A 171 0.32 3.76 -11.43
C ASN A 171 0.14 4.84 -12.51
N TYR A 172 -0.83 4.70 -13.42
CA TYR A 172 -1.12 5.68 -14.46
C TYR A 172 -1.70 6.95 -13.87
N ASN A 173 -2.72 6.83 -13.02
CA ASN A 173 -3.35 7.98 -12.37
C ASN A 173 -2.37 8.67 -11.40
N LEU A 174 -1.53 7.91 -10.71
CA LEU A 174 -0.44 8.47 -9.90
C LEU A 174 0.60 9.20 -10.76
N ASN A 175 0.90 8.69 -11.96
CA ASN A 175 1.78 9.38 -12.89
C ASN A 175 1.15 10.68 -13.41
N TYR A 176 -0.12 10.65 -13.77
CA TYR A 176 -0.81 11.81 -14.29
C TYR A 176 -0.98 12.90 -13.22
N LEU A 177 -1.44 12.55 -12.02
CA LEU A 177 -1.77 13.51 -10.97
C LEU A 177 -0.56 14.00 -10.16
N TYR A 178 0.49 13.18 -10.04
CA TYR A 178 1.63 13.44 -9.16
C TYR A 178 2.99 13.28 -9.84
N GLU A 179 3.01 13.12 -11.17
CA GLU A 179 4.23 12.90 -11.97
C GLU A 179 5.05 11.68 -11.50
N MET A 180 4.43 10.75 -10.75
CA MET A 180 5.11 9.57 -10.25
C MET A 180 5.48 8.64 -11.41
N PRO A 181 6.76 8.29 -11.62
CA PRO A 181 7.09 7.39 -12.71
C PRO A 181 6.42 6.02 -12.54
N ILE A 182 5.85 5.46 -13.62
CA ILE A 182 5.14 4.16 -13.64
C ILE A 182 5.99 3.00 -13.07
N LYS A 183 7.32 3.15 -13.11
CA LYS A 183 8.33 2.24 -12.55
C LYS A 183 9.30 2.99 -11.64
N ALA A 184 8.77 3.85 -10.78
CA ALA A 184 9.53 4.72 -9.90
C ALA A 184 10.56 3.92 -9.10
N LYS A 185 11.84 4.15 -9.42
CA LYS A 185 12.94 3.63 -8.62
C LYS A 185 12.84 4.20 -7.20
N PRO A 186 13.38 3.52 -6.18
CA PRO A 186 13.25 3.93 -4.79
C PRO A 186 13.49 5.43 -4.53
N ASN A 187 14.58 6.00 -5.07
CA ASN A 187 14.86 7.42 -4.89
C ASN A 187 13.79 8.32 -5.51
N GLN A 188 13.33 8.02 -6.74
CA GLN A 188 12.29 8.81 -7.40
C GLN A 188 10.96 8.72 -6.64
N TYR A 189 10.60 7.52 -6.18
CA TYR A 189 9.43 7.29 -5.36
C TYR A 189 9.48 8.12 -4.07
N TRP A 190 10.62 8.12 -3.37
CA TRP A 190 10.78 8.88 -2.12
C TRP A 190 10.59 10.39 -2.32
N GLU A 191 11.18 10.97 -3.38
CA GLU A 191 11.03 12.40 -3.68
C GLU A 191 9.57 12.76 -3.99
N VAL A 192 8.88 11.93 -4.79
CA VAL A 192 7.46 12.14 -5.09
C VAL A 192 6.60 12.05 -3.83
N LEU A 193 6.90 11.12 -2.90
CA LEU A 193 6.20 11.11 -1.61
C LEU A 193 6.37 12.41 -0.84
N GLN A 194 7.54 13.06 -0.88
CA GLN A 194 7.72 14.34 -0.20
C GLN A 194 6.86 15.42 -0.87
N GLN A 195 6.82 15.45 -2.20
CA GLN A 195 5.97 16.39 -2.95
C GLN A 195 4.49 16.18 -2.66
N ILE A 196 4.02 14.93 -2.64
CA ILE A 196 2.63 14.59 -2.28
C ILE A 196 2.27 15.13 -0.90
N LYS A 197 3.19 15.05 0.08
CA LYS A 197 2.95 15.56 1.43
C LYS A 197 2.77 17.08 1.46
N GLU A 198 3.25 17.83 0.47
CA GLU A 198 3.00 19.28 0.37
C GLU A 198 1.57 19.60 -0.12
N SER A 199 0.78 18.60 -0.51
CA SER A 199 -0.61 18.81 -0.93
C SER A 199 -1.48 19.40 0.17
N ASN A 200 -2.47 20.22 -0.21
CA ASN A 200 -3.36 20.87 0.74
C ASN A 200 -4.11 19.86 1.64
N TRP A 201 -4.68 18.81 1.05
CA TRP A 201 -5.34 17.75 1.81
C TRP A 201 -4.41 17.06 2.81
N TYR A 202 -3.11 16.97 2.56
CA TYR A 202 -2.17 16.32 3.50
C TYR A 202 -1.80 17.26 4.65
N GLN A 203 -1.46 18.53 4.33
CA GLN A 203 -1.04 19.53 5.33
C GLN A 203 -2.18 19.99 6.22
N ASN A 204 -3.39 20.11 5.67
CA ASN A 204 -4.59 20.57 6.36
C ASN A 204 -5.58 19.43 6.61
N ALA A 205 -5.05 18.22 6.82
CA ALA A 205 -5.85 17.04 7.07
C ALA A 205 -6.60 17.14 8.41
N ASN A 206 -7.85 16.68 8.45
CA ASN A 206 -8.60 16.58 9.70
C ASN A 206 -8.12 15.38 10.51
N VAL A 207 -7.39 15.63 11.60
CA VAL A 207 -6.82 14.59 12.47
C VAL A 207 -7.86 13.69 13.16
N GLU A 208 -9.09 14.17 13.30
CA GLU A 208 -10.21 13.44 13.90
C GLU A 208 -10.90 12.50 12.89
N SER A 209 -10.55 12.57 11.60
CA SER A 209 -11.14 11.71 10.58
C SER A 209 -10.67 10.27 10.72
N GLN A 210 -11.59 9.32 10.54
CA GLN A 210 -11.29 7.88 10.62
C GLN A 210 -10.28 7.38 9.57
N ILE A 211 -10.07 8.14 8.47
CA ILE A 211 -9.09 7.79 7.44
C ILE A 211 -7.77 8.55 7.61
N TYR A 212 -7.68 9.52 8.53
CA TYR A 212 -6.46 10.30 8.77
C TYR A 212 -5.21 9.45 9.05
N PRO A 213 -5.28 8.38 9.87
CA PRO A 213 -4.14 7.49 10.09
C PRO A 213 -3.67 6.74 8.83
N TYR A 214 -4.49 6.76 7.78
CA TYR A 214 -4.35 5.97 6.56
C TYR A 214 -4.26 6.82 5.29
N ARG A 215 -4.15 8.14 5.46
CA ARG A 215 -4.35 9.12 4.38
C ARG A 215 -3.46 8.90 3.15
N MET A 216 -2.21 8.47 3.32
CA MET A 216 -1.34 8.19 2.16
C MET A 216 -1.72 6.89 1.44
N ALA A 217 -2.13 5.86 2.18
CA ALA A 217 -2.60 4.61 1.59
C ALA A 217 -3.88 4.83 0.76
N PHE A 218 -4.78 5.72 1.19
CA PHE A 218 -6.01 6.03 0.47
C PHE A 218 -5.81 6.77 -0.86
N LEU A 219 -4.61 7.28 -1.16
CA LEU A 219 -4.29 7.68 -2.54
C LEU A 219 -4.43 6.51 -3.53
N ASP A 220 -4.26 5.26 -3.08
CA ASP A 220 -4.53 4.09 -3.91
C ASP A 220 -5.99 4.04 -4.39
N SER A 221 -6.95 4.48 -3.58
CA SER A 221 -8.38 4.56 -3.91
C SER A 221 -8.66 5.66 -4.94
N ILE A 222 -8.09 6.84 -4.71
CA ILE A 222 -8.25 8.01 -5.58
C ILE A 222 -7.62 7.77 -6.95
N CYS A 223 -6.50 7.04 -6.98
CA CYS A 223 -5.80 6.75 -8.22
C CYS A 223 -6.21 5.41 -8.86
N TYR A 224 -7.18 4.66 -8.33
CA TYR A 224 -7.53 3.36 -8.88
C TYR A 224 -8.33 3.47 -10.19
N GLN A 225 -7.76 3.04 -11.31
CA GLN A 225 -8.33 3.20 -12.66
C GLN A 225 -9.70 2.55 -12.84
N VAL A 226 -9.96 1.40 -12.21
CA VAL A 226 -11.26 0.72 -12.35
C VAL A 226 -12.42 1.59 -11.83
N THR A 227 -12.12 2.54 -10.95
CA THR A 227 -13.11 3.39 -10.28
C THR A 227 -12.99 4.86 -10.65
N ASN A 228 -12.04 5.22 -11.53
CA ASN A 228 -11.73 6.59 -11.91
C ASN A 228 -11.27 6.64 -13.38
N ASP A 229 -11.97 7.41 -14.20
CA ASP A 229 -11.42 7.87 -15.49
C ASP A 229 -10.87 9.28 -15.28
N ILE A 230 -9.61 9.46 -15.61
CA ILE A 230 -9.00 10.79 -15.66
C ILE A 230 -9.02 11.22 -17.12
N GLU A 231 -9.66 12.36 -17.41
CA GLU A 231 -9.61 12.97 -18.75
C GLU A 231 -8.18 13.44 -19.00
N ALA A 232 -7.57 12.91 -20.06
CA ALA A 232 -6.18 13.19 -20.42
C ALA A 232 -6.02 14.56 -21.10
#